data_AF-A0A956NII5-F1
#
_entry.id   AF-A0A956NII5-F1
#
_cell.length_a   1.000
_cell.length_b   1.000
_cell.length_c   1.000
_cell.angle_alpha   90.00
_cell.angle_beta   90.00
_cell.angle_gamma   90.00
#
_symmetry.space_group_name_H-M   'P 1'
#
loop_
_entity.id
_entity.type
_entity.pdbx_description
1 polymer ?
#
loop_
_entity_poly.entity_id
_entity_poly.type
_entity_poly.pdbx_seq_one_letter_code
_entity_poly.pdbx_strand_id
1 'polypeptide(L)'
;MPYKSGSGRWLARVSAPNPSGILKPALAKVLTNALTKAFTGCIPHRVRRARSRALTRASTSAAAFCAAALVALLPAATHAQSFTRITDGPHVNDLGASRSVNWIDYDADGDLDLFVTNGHEDGEPAFLYRNDGAPNWTFTKVTDDPIVQDLAKADGASFGDVDNDGDLDAMIVTWYGDLNLFYLGDGAGGFVKNTTEPQANIGTYSETCSWGDYDG
;
A
#
# COMPACT_ATOMS: atom_id res chain seq x y z
N MET A 1 39.80 -1.74 -10.17
CA MET A 1 39.17 -1.10 -11.36
C MET A 1 38.07 -0.18 -10.83
N PRO A 2 38.00 1.13 -11.16
CA PRO A 2 36.94 1.97 -10.59
C PRO A 2 35.67 1.87 -11.45
N TYR A 3 34.56 1.48 -10.83
CA TYR A 3 33.23 1.49 -11.45
C TYR A 3 32.67 2.92 -11.41
N LYS A 4 32.25 3.43 -12.56
CA LYS A 4 31.69 4.77 -12.75
C LYS A 4 30.23 4.83 -12.30
N SER A 5 29.89 5.94 -11.66
CA SER A 5 28.57 6.35 -11.19
C SER A 5 27.54 6.56 -12.31
N GLY A 6 26.29 6.18 -12.03
CA GLY A 6 25.07 6.44 -12.80
C GLY A 6 24.16 5.22 -12.65
N SER A 7 22.93 5.25 -12.17
CA SER A 7 21.89 6.28 -12.20
C SER A 7 20.77 5.89 -11.21
N GLY A 8 20.22 6.89 -10.51
CA GLY A 8 18.87 6.97 -9.93
C GLY A 8 18.26 5.71 -9.29
N ARG A 9 18.21 5.67 -7.95
CA ARG A 9 17.33 4.77 -7.18
C ARG A 9 16.05 5.50 -6.78
N TRP A 10 14.93 4.81 -6.92
CA TRP A 10 13.56 5.34 -6.86
C TRP A 10 12.81 4.76 -5.68
N LEU A 11 12.24 5.62 -4.84
CA LEU A 11 11.05 5.33 -4.05
C LEU A 11 10.11 6.53 -4.20
N ALA A 12 8.81 6.26 -4.33
CA ALA A 12 7.84 7.21 -4.82
C ALA A 12 6.73 7.39 -3.77
N ARG A 13 6.54 8.63 -3.28
CA ARG A 13 5.43 8.96 -2.39
C ARG A 13 4.16 9.16 -3.21
N VAL A 14 3.08 8.46 -2.85
CA VAL A 14 1.74 8.71 -3.37
C VAL A 14 1.16 9.91 -2.62
N SER A 15 1.05 11.06 -3.28
CA SER A 15 0.20 12.15 -2.80
C SER A 15 -1.21 11.91 -3.33
N ALA A 16 -2.15 11.59 -2.44
CA ALA A 16 -3.57 11.74 -2.75
C ALA A 16 -3.87 13.25 -2.90
N PRO A 17 -4.72 13.66 -3.86
CA PRO A 17 -5.23 15.02 -3.87
C PRO A 17 -6.04 15.25 -2.60
N ASN A 18 -5.78 16.39 -1.96
CA ASN A 18 -6.52 16.94 -0.83
C ASN A 18 -8.04 16.67 -0.95
N PRO A 19 -8.70 15.93 -0.02
CA PRO A 19 -10.12 15.57 -0.14
C PRO A 19 -11.09 16.74 0.08
N SER A 20 -10.61 17.97 0.28
CA SER A 20 -11.44 19.15 0.55
C SER A 20 -12.27 19.66 -0.66
N GLY A 21 -12.30 18.94 -1.78
CA GLY A 21 -13.05 19.30 -2.99
C GLY A 21 -14.42 18.64 -3.16
N ILE A 22 -14.84 17.75 -2.25
CA ILE A 22 -16.12 17.05 -2.37
C ILE A 22 -17.28 18.02 -2.08
N LEU A 23 -17.98 18.38 -3.15
CA LEU A 23 -19.26 19.09 -3.28
C LEU A 23 -19.98 19.43 -1.96
N LYS A 24 -20.02 20.72 -1.63
CA LYS A 24 -20.91 21.28 -0.59
C LYS A 24 -22.36 20.81 -0.81
N PRO A 25 -23.16 20.57 0.25
CA PRO A 25 -24.53 19.98 0.21
C PRO A 25 -25.60 20.79 -0.55
N ALA A 26 -25.23 21.85 -1.26
CA ALA A 26 -26.13 22.63 -2.10
C ALA A 26 -26.39 21.98 -3.48
N LEU A 27 -25.44 21.23 -4.05
CA LEU A 27 -25.58 20.67 -5.41
C LEU A 27 -26.44 19.39 -5.46
N ALA A 28 -26.39 18.55 -4.41
CA ALA A 28 -27.20 17.35 -4.31
C ALA A 28 -28.71 17.67 -4.34
N LYS A 29 -29.12 18.78 -3.72
CA LYS A 29 -30.51 19.24 -3.63
C LYS A 29 -31.08 19.77 -4.96
N VAL A 30 -30.20 20.24 -5.86
CA VAL A 30 -30.59 20.72 -7.20
C VAL A 30 -30.86 19.53 -8.13
N LEU A 31 -30.06 18.47 -8.03
CA LEU A 31 -30.24 17.24 -8.81
C LEU A 31 -31.49 16.44 -8.39
N THR A 32 -31.85 16.42 -7.09
CA THR A 32 -33.08 15.75 -6.65
C THR A 32 -34.34 16.46 -7.13
N ASN A 33 -34.36 17.80 -7.14
CA ASN A 33 -35.52 18.59 -7.55
C ASN A 33 -35.80 18.59 -9.06
N ALA A 34 -34.78 18.37 -9.89
CA ALA A 34 -34.94 18.26 -11.34
C ALA A 34 -35.64 16.94 -11.74
N LEU A 35 -35.37 15.85 -11.00
CA LEU A 35 -35.99 14.54 -11.24
C LEU A 35 -37.46 14.49 -10.79
N THR A 36 -37.84 15.20 -9.72
CA THR A 36 -39.25 15.20 -9.25
C THR A 36 -40.18 15.98 -10.19
N LYS A 37 -39.69 17.05 -10.84
CA LYS A 37 -40.50 17.84 -11.79
C LYS A 37 -40.77 17.12 -13.12
N ALA A 38 -39.97 16.13 -13.50
CA ALA A 38 -40.18 15.35 -14.71
C ALA A 38 -41.33 14.34 -14.60
N PHE A 39 -41.76 13.95 -13.39
CA PHE A 39 -42.76 12.90 -13.18
C PHE A 39 -44.20 13.39 -12.86
N THR A 40 -44.40 14.66 -12.53
CA THR A 40 -45.74 15.20 -12.18
C THR A 40 -46.48 15.91 -13.32
N GLY A 41 -45.95 15.91 -14.56
CA GLY A 41 -46.49 16.68 -15.68
C GLY A 41 -47.65 16.08 -16.48
N CYS A 42 -48.09 14.85 -16.23
CA CYS A 42 -49.13 14.17 -17.02
C CYS A 42 -50.28 13.63 -16.17
N ILE A 43 -51.13 14.51 -15.61
CA ILE A 43 -52.48 14.12 -15.20
C ILE A 43 -53.46 15.21 -15.65
N PRO A 44 -54.25 15.01 -16.72
CA PRO A 44 -55.32 15.94 -17.06
C PRO A 44 -56.55 15.71 -16.17
N HIS A 45 -57.06 16.82 -15.64
CA HIS A 45 -58.29 16.91 -14.86
C HIS A 45 -59.51 16.97 -15.81
N ARG A 46 -60.33 15.90 -15.92
CA ARG A 46 -61.79 16.05 -16.20
C ARG A 46 -62.61 14.78 -15.97
N VAL A 47 -63.89 15.04 -15.69
CA VAL A 47 -64.86 14.22 -14.95
C VAL A 47 -65.94 13.61 -15.89
N ARG A 48 -66.40 12.40 -15.53
CA ARG A 48 -67.71 11.72 -15.81
C ARG A 48 -67.99 10.94 -17.12
N ARG A 49 -68.31 9.65 -16.88
CA ARG A 49 -69.33 8.72 -17.46
C ARG A 49 -69.21 8.16 -18.90
N ALA A 50 -69.31 6.82 -18.94
CA ALA A 50 -70.02 5.92 -19.87
C ALA A 50 -69.24 5.18 -21.00
N ARG A 51 -69.31 3.83 -20.88
CA ARG A 51 -69.38 2.74 -21.87
C ARG A 51 -68.29 2.54 -22.94
N SER A 52 -67.67 1.35 -22.81
CA SER A 52 -67.32 0.31 -23.80
C SER A 52 -66.35 0.58 -24.96
N ARG A 53 -65.30 -0.27 -24.97
CA ARG A 53 -64.60 -0.91 -26.10
C ARG A 53 -64.08 0.00 -27.23
N ALA A 54 -62.76 0.16 -27.27
CA ALA A 54 -61.90 -0.31 -28.38
C ALA A 54 -60.43 0.11 -28.11
N LEU A 55 -59.51 -0.84 -28.29
CA LEU A 55 -58.16 -0.74 -28.89
C LEU A 55 -57.30 0.51 -28.55
N THR A 56 -56.01 0.43 -28.22
CA THR A 56 -54.96 -0.22 -29.02
C THR A 56 -53.63 -0.16 -28.24
N ARG A 57 -52.81 -1.21 -28.38
CA ARG A 57 -51.40 -1.29 -27.96
C ARG A 57 -50.55 -0.16 -28.58
N ALA A 58 -49.75 0.54 -27.77
CA ALA A 58 -48.45 1.19 -28.09
C ALA A 58 -47.99 1.98 -26.84
N SER A 59 -46.74 2.05 -26.38
CA SER A 59 -45.46 1.52 -26.83
C SER A 59 -44.55 1.35 -25.58
N THR A 60 -43.91 0.20 -25.43
CA THR A 60 -42.81 0.00 -24.46
C THR A 60 -41.49 0.29 -25.16
N SER A 61 -41.20 1.55 -25.52
CA SER A 61 -39.95 1.85 -26.24
C SER A 61 -39.25 3.18 -25.94
N ALA A 62 -39.65 3.95 -24.93
CA ALA A 62 -38.97 5.23 -24.64
C ALA A 62 -38.12 5.23 -23.35
N ALA A 63 -38.39 4.35 -22.38
CA ALA A 63 -37.71 4.40 -21.07
C ALA A 63 -36.35 3.66 -21.03
N ALA A 64 -36.09 2.73 -21.96
CA ALA A 64 -34.89 1.90 -21.95
C ALA A 64 -33.65 2.57 -22.59
N PHE A 65 -33.82 3.71 -23.28
CA PHE A 65 -32.72 4.38 -24.00
C PHE A 65 -32.03 5.51 -23.21
N CYS A 66 -32.60 5.99 -22.11
CA CYS A 66 -32.00 7.08 -21.33
C CYS A 66 -30.98 6.62 -20.27
N ALA A 67 -31.07 5.38 -19.77
CA ALA A 67 -30.15 4.90 -18.73
C ALA A 67 -28.76 4.53 -19.26
N ALA A 68 -28.67 4.02 -20.49
CA ALA A 68 -27.39 3.65 -21.12
C ALA A 68 -26.56 4.88 -21.57
N ALA A 69 -27.23 6.00 -21.90
CA ALA A 69 -26.56 7.23 -22.33
C ALA A 69 -25.96 8.05 -21.18
N LEU A 70 -26.44 7.87 -19.93
CA LEU A 70 -25.97 8.64 -18.78
C LEU A 70 -24.67 8.08 -18.17
N VAL A 71 -24.38 6.79 -18.35
CA VAL A 71 -23.14 6.15 -17.87
C VAL A 71 -21.95 6.44 -18.81
N ALA A 72 -22.21 6.80 -20.07
CA ALA A 72 -21.17 7.06 -21.08
C ALA A 72 -20.57 8.48 -21.05
N LEU A 73 -20.97 9.33 -20.09
CA LEU A 73 -20.54 10.74 -20.00
C LEU A 73 -19.72 11.07 -18.75
N LEU A 74 -19.40 10.08 -17.91
CA LEU A 74 -18.40 10.29 -16.88
C LEU A 74 -17.04 10.18 -17.57
N PRO A 75 -16.22 11.26 -17.67
CA PRO A 75 -14.82 11.06 -17.92
C PRO A 75 -14.34 10.15 -16.78
N ALA A 76 -13.89 8.94 -17.12
CA ALA A 76 -13.02 8.19 -16.25
C ALA A 76 -11.81 9.10 -16.04
N ALA A 77 -11.84 9.91 -14.99
CA ALA A 77 -10.73 10.75 -14.60
C ALA A 77 -9.63 9.78 -14.18
N THR A 78 -8.82 9.37 -15.14
CA THR A 78 -7.56 8.67 -14.92
C THR A 78 -6.71 9.61 -14.07
N HIS A 79 -6.80 9.47 -12.75
CA HIS A 79 -5.88 10.09 -11.83
C HIS A 79 -4.56 9.33 -11.98
N ALA A 80 -3.75 9.77 -12.93
CA ALA A 80 -2.33 9.45 -12.89
C ALA A 80 -1.79 10.10 -11.61
N GLN A 81 -1.33 9.28 -10.67
CA GLN A 81 -0.58 9.79 -9.52
C GLN A 81 0.73 10.39 -10.03
N SER A 82 1.04 11.60 -9.58
CA SER A 82 2.32 12.25 -9.84
C SER A 82 3.31 11.84 -8.76
N PHE A 83 4.46 11.32 -9.15
CA PHE A 83 5.54 11.02 -8.23
C PHE A 83 6.53 12.18 -8.16
N THR A 84 6.91 12.58 -6.94
CA THR A 84 7.96 13.56 -6.71
C THR A 84 9.11 12.90 -5.96
N ARG A 85 10.33 13.23 -6.36
CA ARG A 85 11.53 12.75 -5.67
C ARG A 85 11.60 13.38 -4.29
N ILE A 86 11.74 12.56 -3.26
CA ILE A 86 12.08 13.00 -1.91
C ILE A 86 13.61 13.05 -1.79
N THR A 87 14.13 14.13 -1.22
CA THR A 87 15.58 14.36 -1.01
C THR A 87 15.95 14.57 0.45
N ASP A 88 14.96 14.64 1.34
CA ASP A 88 15.15 14.99 2.73
C ASP A 88 14.78 13.81 3.64
N GLY A 89 15.50 13.67 4.75
CA GLY A 89 15.34 12.59 5.73
C GLY A 89 16.43 11.52 5.67
N PRO A 90 16.56 10.68 6.72
CA PRO A 90 17.65 9.70 6.82
C PRO A 90 17.55 8.60 5.76
N HIS A 91 16.33 8.10 5.51
CA HIS A 91 16.03 7.03 4.55
C HIS A 91 16.46 7.30 3.09
N VAL A 92 16.76 8.55 2.71
CA VAL A 92 17.26 8.91 1.36
C VAL A 92 18.71 9.43 1.35
N ASN A 93 19.30 9.68 2.53
CA ASN A 93 20.63 10.29 2.65
C ASN A 93 21.68 9.36 3.28
N ASP A 94 21.26 8.32 3.99
CA ASP A 94 22.17 7.32 4.52
C ASP A 94 22.74 6.45 3.40
N LEU A 95 24.06 6.27 3.42
CA LEU A 95 24.78 5.47 2.44
C LEU A 95 25.02 4.09 3.02
N GLY A 96 24.69 3.05 2.24
CA GLY A 96 25.09 1.68 2.53
C GLY A 96 25.12 0.83 1.26
N ALA A 97 25.70 -0.37 1.34
CA ALA A 97 25.70 -1.35 0.26
C ALA A 97 24.32 -2.04 0.16
N SER A 98 23.26 -1.26 -0.05
CA SER A 98 21.88 -1.72 0.07
C SER A 98 21.47 -2.69 -1.04
N ARG A 99 20.89 -3.81 -0.62
CA ARG A 99 20.59 -4.98 -1.45
C ARG A 99 19.11 -5.23 -1.66
N SER A 100 18.31 -5.24 -0.59
CA SER A 100 16.86 -5.34 -0.64
C SER A 100 16.17 -4.30 0.25
N VAL A 101 14.88 -4.08 -0.02
CA VAL A 101 14.02 -3.13 0.71
C VAL A 101 12.67 -3.79 0.98
N ASN A 102 12.16 -3.63 2.20
CA ASN A 102 10.89 -4.18 2.65
C ASN A 102 10.09 -3.09 3.37
N TRP A 103 8.79 -3.04 3.09
CA TRP A 103 7.83 -2.25 3.85
C TRP A 103 7.19 -3.15 4.90
N ILE A 104 7.36 -2.80 6.17
CA ILE A 104 6.89 -3.58 7.32
C ILE A 104 6.20 -2.65 8.32
N ASP A 105 5.31 -3.16 9.15
CA ASP A 105 4.79 -2.43 10.31
C ASP A 105 5.59 -2.91 11.52
N TYR A 106 6.71 -2.24 11.80
CA TYR A 106 7.73 -2.68 12.76
C TYR A 106 7.25 -2.53 14.20
N ASP A 107 6.55 -1.45 14.52
CA ASP A 107 6.09 -1.16 15.89
C ASP A 107 4.58 -1.33 16.10
N ALA A 108 3.90 -1.97 15.13
CA ALA A 108 2.49 -2.33 15.17
C ALA A 108 1.56 -1.11 15.35
N ASP A 109 1.97 0.07 14.85
CA ASP A 109 1.18 1.29 14.90
C ASP A 109 0.27 1.47 13.67
N GLY A 110 0.41 0.59 12.68
CA GLY A 110 -0.37 0.57 11.44
C GLY A 110 0.21 1.43 10.32
N ASP A 111 1.32 2.14 10.56
CA ASP A 111 2.05 2.90 9.55
C ASP A 111 3.24 2.07 9.03
N LEU A 112 3.40 2.03 7.69
CA LEU A 112 4.49 1.24 7.12
C LEU A 112 5.86 1.92 7.30
N ASP A 113 6.79 1.15 7.84
CA ASP A 113 8.20 1.40 8.05
C ASP A 113 9.07 0.83 6.94
N LEU A 114 10.33 1.24 6.90
CA LEU A 114 11.28 0.85 5.86
C LEU A 114 12.46 0.07 6.44
N PHE A 115 12.54 -1.21 6.09
CA PHE A 115 13.71 -2.04 6.36
C PHE A 115 14.56 -2.23 5.09
N VAL A 116 15.87 -2.04 5.22
CA VAL A 116 16.83 -2.13 4.11
C VAL A 116 17.99 -3.01 4.54
N THR A 117 18.21 -4.12 3.85
CA THR A 117 19.41 -4.93 4.06
C THR A 117 20.61 -4.26 3.42
N ASN A 118 21.76 -4.35 4.08
CA ASN A 118 23.04 -3.94 3.54
C ASN A 118 24.01 -5.12 3.59
N GLY A 119 24.82 -5.26 2.54
CA GLY A 119 25.69 -6.42 2.36
C GLY A 119 27.01 -6.03 1.72
N HIS A 120 27.82 -5.27 2.45
CA HIS A 120 29.23 -5.06 2.12
C HIS A 120 30.04 -6.33 2.41
N GLU A 121 31.14 -6.57 1.68
CA GLU A 121 31.97 -7.78 1.86
C GLU A 121 32.65 -7.86 3.24
N ASP A 122 32.85 -6.71 3.88
CA ASP A 122 33.39 -6.61 5.26
C ASP A 122 32.31 -6.73 6.35
N GLY A 123 31.04 -6.91 5.97
CA GLY A 123 29.88 -6.86 6.88
C GLY A 123 29.37 -5.43 7.09
N GLU A 124 28.05 -5.26 7.06
CA GLU A 124 27.41 -3.95 7.21
C GLU A 124 26.03 -4.11 7.88
N PRO A 125 25.65 -3.26 8.85
CA PRO A 125 24.33 -3.38 9.47
C PRO A 125 23.23 -3.01 8.48
N ALA A 126 22.08 -3.67 8.62
CA ALA A 126 20.85 -3.24 7.97
C ALA A 126 20.43 -1.85 8.46
N PHE A 127 19.57 -1.18 7.69
CA PHE A 127 18.89 0.04 8.14
C PHE A 127 17.42 -0.26 8.39
N LEU A 128 16.90 0.28 9.49
CA LEU A 128 15.48 0.34 9.79
C LEU A 128 15.11 1.80 10.01
N TYR A 129 14.07 2.25 9.32
CA TYR A 129 13.52 3.58 9.46
C TYR A 129 12.06 3.47 9.87
N ARG A 130 11.76 3.84 11.12
CA ARG A 130 10.40 3.94 11.62
C ARG A 130 9.72 5.18 11.04
N ASN A 131 8.55 5.03 10.47
CA ASN A 131 7.67 6.09 10.05
C ASN A 131 6.93 6.64 11.27
N ASP A 132 7.17 7.91 11.61
CA ASP A 132 6.51 8.55 12.77
C ASP A 132 5.04 8.96 12.49
N GLY A 133 4.48 8.47 11.38
CA GLY A 133 3.07 8.62 11.04
C GLY A 133 2.58 10.04 10.81
N ALA A 134 1.26 10.19 10.88
CA ALA A 134 0.61 11.50 10.78
C ALA A 134 0.95 12.41 11.97
N PRO A 135 1.06 13.74 11.77
CA PRO A 135 0.74 14.47 10.54
C PRO A 135 1.94 14.67 9.59
N ASN A 136 3.16 14.35 10.01
CA ASN A 136 4.37 14.81 9.32
C ASN A 136 4.97 13.77 8.37
N TRP A 137 4.67 12.48 8.55
CA TRP A 137 5.16 11.37 7.71
C TRP A 137 6.68 11.43 7.55
N THR A 138 7.36 11.55 8.70
CA THR A 138 8.81 11.58 8.83
C THR A 138 9.34 10.20 9.15
N PHE A 139 10.61 9.97 8.84
CA PHE A 139 11.29 8.72 9.18
C PHE A 139 12.37 8.98 10.23
N THR A 140 12.36 8.19 11.29
CA THR A 140 13.39 8.12 12.32
C THR A 140 14.20 6.84 12.14
N LYS A 141 15.53 6.95 12.09
CA LYS A 141 16.40 5.77 11.99
C LYS A 141 16.45 5.06 13.34
N VAL A 142 16.15 3.76 13.35
CA VAL A 142 16.33 2.87 14.49
C VAL A 142 17.78 2.40 14.52
N THR A 143 18.41 2.40 15.70
CA THR A 143 19.86 2.09 15.84
C THR A 143 20.18 1.13 16.98
N ASP A 144 19.22 0.93 17.87
CA ASP A 144 19.33 0.17 19.12
C ASP A 144 18.64 -1.20 19.07
N ASP A 145 17.95 -1.51 17.97
CA ASP A 145 17.33 -2.82 17.74
C ASP A 145 18.36 -3.88 17.28
N PRO A 146 18.32 -5.12 17.80
CA PRO A 146 19.20 -6.20 17.37
C PRO A 146 19.23 -6.45 15.86
N ILE A 147 18.12 -6.27 15.13
CA ILE A 147 18.04 -6.51 13.68
C ILE A 147 18.93 -5.56 12.86
N VAL A 148 19.30 -4.41 13.43
CA VAL A 148 20.17 -3.40 12.79
C VAL A 148 21.58 -3.32 13.41
N GLN A 149 21.95 -4.28 14.26
CA GLN A 149 23.28 -4.31 14.89
C GLN A 149 24.22 -5.37 14.33
N ASP A 150 23.67 -6.41 13.68
CA ASP A 150 24.48 -7.47 13.09
C ASP A 150 25.24 -7.00 11.85
N LEU A 151 26.57 -7.18 11.84
CA LEU A 151 27.45 -6.87 10.71
C LEU A 151 27.47 -8.01 9.70
N ALA A 152 26.29 -8.35 9.17
CA ALA A 152 26.15 -9.42 8.20
C ALA A 152 26.38 -8.94 6.77
N LYS A 153 26.68 -9.90 5.89
CA LYS A 153 26.72 -9.70 4.44
C LYS A 153 25.32 -9.98 3.89
N ALA A 154 24.33 -9.20 4.33
CA ALA A 154 22.91 -9.45 4.07
C ALA A 154 22.52 -9.06 2.64
N ASP A 155 21.60 -9.82 2.04
CA ASP A 155 21.13 -9.58 0.68
C ASP A 155 19.60 -9.49 0.60
N GLY A 156 18.92 -10.57 0.97
CA GLY A 156 17.46 -10.65 1.01
C GLY A 156 16.92 -10.62 2.42
N ALA A 157 15.69 -10.13 2.58
CA ALA A 157 14.93 -10.30 3.81
C ALA A 157 13.48 -10.63 3.48
N SER A 158 12.83 -11.37 4.37
CA SER A 158 11.40 -11.64 4.32
C SER A 158 10.84 -11.66 5.74
N PHE A 159 9.61 -11.18 5.87
CA PHE A 159 8.95 -11.00 7.14
C PHE A 159 7.62 -11.76 7.19
N GLY A 160 7.29 -12.31 8.36
CA GLY A 160 6.06 -13.06 8.60
C GLY A 160 5.98 -13.50 10.06
N ASP A 161 4.78 -13.79 10.54
CA ASP A 161 4.53 -14.31 11.89
C ASP A 161 4.69 -15.85 11.88
N VAL A 162 5.82 -16.36 12.38
CA VAL A 162 6.20 -17.77 12.26
C VAL A 162 5.70 -18.62 13.43
N ASP A 163 5.53 -18.02 14.60
CA ASP A 163 5.10 -18.72 15.82
C ASP A 163 3.67 -18.36 16.22
N ASN A 164 3.00 -17.53 15.41
CA ASN A 164 1.59 -17.19 15.48
C ASN A 164 1.24 -16.47 16.79
N ASP A 165 2.15 -15.61 17.25
CA ASP A 165 1.98 -14.75 18.42
C ASP A 165 1.41 -13.36 18.08
N GLY A 166 1.35 -13.04 16.79
CA GLY A 166 0.74 -11.83 16.25
C GLY A 166 1.74 -10.70 16.01
N ASP A 167 3.04 -10.92 16.18
CA ASP A 167 4.08 -10.00 15.75
C ASP A 167 4.92 -10.53 14.60
N LEU A 168 5.69 -9.61 14.00
CA LEU A 168 6.39 -9.85 12.75
C LEU A 168 7.77 -10.41 13.04
N ASP A 169 8.08 -11.59 12.52
CA ASP A 169 9.42 -12.17 12.56
C ASP A 169 10.19 -11.87 11.28
N ALA A 170 11.52 -12.01 11.35
CA ALA A 170 12.39 -11.70 10.23
C ALA A 170 13.33 -12.86 9.89
N MET A 171 13.34 -13.22 8.61
CA MET A 171 14.40 -14.02 8.00
C MET A 171 15.24 -13.12 7.10
N ILE A 172 16.54 -13.06 7.35
CA ILE A 172 17.51 -12.32 6.54
C ILE A 172 18.53 -13.30 6.01
N VAL A 173 18.68 -13.32 4.69
CA VAL A 173 19.63 -14.20 4.01
C VAL A 173 20.93 -13.49 3.69
N THR A 174 22.00 -14.26 3.72
CA THR A 174 23.38 -13.76 3.64
C THR A 174 24.16 -14.41 2.50
N TRP A 175 25.26 -13.75 2.13
CA TRP A 175 26.24 -14.25 1.16
C TRP A 175 27.53 -14.73 1.83
N TYR A 176 28.46 -15.23 1.01
CA TYR A 176 29.82 -15.60 1.40
C TYR A 176 29.90 -16.71 2.46
N GLY A 177 28.85 -17.52 2.59
CA GLY A 177 28.81 -18.60 3.58
C GLY A 177 28.59 -18.13 5.01
N ASP A 178 28.29 -16.84 5.23
CA ASP A 178 27.80 -16.36 6.52
C ASP A 178 26.47 -17.03 6.84
N LEU A 179 26.21 -17.26 8.13
CA LEU A 179 24.92 -17.76 8.59
C LEU A 179 23.82 -16.77 8.25
N ASN A 180 22.69 -17.29 7.77
CA ASN A 180 21.46 -16.49 7.71
C ASN A 180 21.08 -16.03 9.13
N LEU A 181 20.32 -14.94 9.20
CA LEU A 181 19.86 -14.38 10.46
C LEU A 181 18.37 -14.60 10.58
N PHE A 182 17.95 -15.05 11.76
CA PHE A 182 16.56 -15.23 12.09
C PHE A 182 16.28 -14.45 13.37
N TYR A 183 15.19 -13.69 13.37
CA TYR A 183 14.76 -12.89 14.51
C TYR A 183 13.29 -13.17 14.75
N LEU A 184 12.95 -13.32 16.03
CA LEU A 184 11.57 -13.27 16.48
C LEU A 184 11.22 -11.82 16.82
N GLY A 185 9.98 -11.41 16.56
CA GLY A 185 9.44 -10.19 17.14
C GLY A 185 9.38 -10.31 18.67
N ASP A 186 9.30 -9.17 19.37
CA ASP A 186 9.13 -9.12 20.83
C ASP A 186 7.75 -8.62 21.28
N GLY A 187 6.82 -8.44 20.35
CA GLY A 187 5.49 -7.87 20.57
C GLY A 187 5.47 -6.41 21.04
N ALA A 188 6.61 -5.72 21.12
CA ALA A 188 6.76 -4.35 21.62
C ALA A 188 7.42 -3.39 20.61
N GLY A 189 7.51 -3.82 19.35
CA GLY A 189 8.17 -3.08 18.29
C GLY A 189 9.68 -3.26 18.32
N GLY A 190 10.15 -4.50 18.51
CA GLY A 190 11.55 -4.87 18.47
C GLY A 190 11.78 -6.32 18.03
N PHE A 191 13.04 -6.66 17.77
CA PHE A 191 13.45 -8.01 17.36
C PHE A 191 14.45 -8.66 18.33
N VAL A 192 14.30 -9.97 18.55
CA VAL A 192 15.24 -10.79 19.28
C VAL A 192 15.86 -11.84 18.35
N LYS A 193 17.18 -11.82 18.24
CA LYS A 193 17.91 -12.79 17.41
C LYS A 193 17.70 -14.21 17.95
N ASN A 194 17.20 -15.09 17.10
CA ASN A 194 17.02 -16.50 17.40
C ASN A 194 18.08 -17.33 16.64
N THR A 195 18.90 -18.06 17.39
CA THR A 195 19.97 -18.92 16.84
C THR A 195 19.69 -20.41 17.04
N THR A 196 18.57 -20.76 17.66
CA THR A 196 18.21 -22.15 17.93
C THR A 196 17.53 -22.80 16.74
N GLU A 197 16.87 -22.01 15.89
CA GLU A 197 16.18 -22.53 14.72
C GLU A 197 17.12 -22.96 13.59
N PRO A 198 16.79 -24.03 12.84
CA PRO A 198 17.64 -24.55 11.77
C PRO A 198 17.96 -23.51 10.69
N GLN A 199 17.00 -22.65 10.32
CA GLN A 199 17.20 -21.63 9.29
C GLN A 199 18.30 -20.61 9.64
N ALA A 200 18.52 -20.33 10.94
CA ALA A 200 19.55 -19.44 11.44
C ALA A 200 20.97 -20.05 11.37
N ASN A 201 21.07 -21.34 11.07
CA ASN A 201 22.31 -22.12 11.13
C ASN A 201 22.77 -22.61 9.74
N ILE A 202 22.23 -22.01 8.68
CA ILE A 202 22.57 -22.31 7.30
C ILE A 202 23.47 -21.19 6.76
N GLY A 203 24.72 -21.54 6.46
CA GLY A 203 25.68 -20.66 5.79
C GLY A 203 25.76 -20.96 4.30
N THR A 204 25.19 -20.11 3.47
CA THR A 204 25.10 -20.32 2.01
C THR A 204 25.37 -19.03 1.22
N TYR A 205 25.19 -19.09 -0.09
CA TYR A 205 25.05 -17.93 -0.96
C TYR A 205 23.57 -17.76 -1.27
N SER A 206 22.85 -17.04 -0.41
CA SER A 206 21.41 -16.87 -0.51
C SER A 206 21.07 -15.44 -0.88
N GLU A 207 20.38 -15.24 -2.01
CA GLU A 207 20.04 -13.89 -2.49
C GLU A 207 18.67 -13.41 -2.02
N THR A 208 17.71 -14.32 -1.96
CA THR A 208 16.33 -13.99 -1.61
C THR A 208 15.75 -15.06 -0.69
N CYS A 209 14.75 -14.65 0.07
CA CYS A 209 13.88 -15.53 0.83
C CYS A 209 12.45 -15.03 0.70
N SER A 210 11.49 -15.93 0.91
CA SER A 210 10.07 -15.61 0.90
C SER A 210 9.37 -16.44 1.95
N TRP A 211 8.50 -15.82 2.72
CA TRP A 211 7.53 -16.52 3.56
C TRP A 211 6.32 -17.00 2.75
N GLY A 212 5.74 -18.10 3.20
CA GLY A 212 4.51 -18.66 2.65
C GLY A 212 3.96 -19.74 3.56
N ASP A 213 2.65 -19.68 3.76
CA ASP A 213 1.87 -20.74 4.38
C ASP A 213 1.56 -21.80 3.31
N TYR A 214 1.97 -23.04 3.55
CA TYR A 214 1.83 -24.14 2.59
C TYR A 214 0.62 -25.02 2.88
N ASP A 215 0.06 -24.97 4.08
CA ASP A 215 -1.00 -25.86 4.55
C ASP A 215 -2.30 -25.17 4.96
N GLY A 216 -2.29 -23.86 5.22
CA GLY A 216 -3.48 -23.05 5.52
C GLY A 216 -4.15 -23.40 6.85
#